data_AF-A0AAV5LL84-F1
#
_entry.id   AF-A0AAV5LL84-F1
#
_cell.length_a   1.000
_cell.length_b   1.000
_cell.length_c   1.000
_cell.angle_alpha   90.00
_cell.angle_beta   90.00
_cell.angle_gamma   90.00
#
_symmetry.space_group_name_H-M   'P 1'
#
loop_
_entity.id
_entity.type
_entity.pdbx_description
1 polymer ?
#
loop_
_entity_poly.entity_id
_entity_poly.type
_entity_poly.pdbx_seq_one_letter_code
_entity_poly.pdbx_strand_id
1 'polypeptide(L)'
;MARIFGGNQNEANTKRVVGTYGYMAPEYAMEGLFSVKSDIFSFGVLLLEIISGKKNNGSYFYERCESLLTFAWKLWSEGQGMQLIDPQLVQSCVESEVLKCIHIGLLCVQKDPVDRPTMSSVILMLGNKTITLPKPTEPAFFVGRVAAEPALPSADYIICSVNEVTLSNVSPR
;
A
#
# COMPACT_ATOMS: atom_id res chain seq x y z
N MET A 1 10.61 8.85 9.67
CA MET A 1 11.14 8.43 10.99
C MET A 1 10.04 7.68 11.71
N ALA A 2 10.35 6.53 12.30
CA ALA A 2 9.45 5.86 13.23
C ALA A 2 9.52 6.53 14.61
N ARG A 3 8.40 6.70 15.30
CA ARG A 3 8.35 7.13 16.71
C ARG A 3 7.93 5.95 17.58
N ILE A 4 8.70 5.68 18.63
CA ILE A 4 8.38 4.63 19.60
C ILE A 4 7.35 5.19 20.59
N PHE A 5 6.23 4.49 20.76
CA PHE A 5 5.27 4.78 21.82
C PHE A 5 5.79 4.28 23.17
N GLY A 6 5.57 5.04 24.24
CA GLY A 6 5.90 4.63 25.61
C GLY A 6 4.67 4.13 26.38
N GLY A 7 4.78 2.98 27.06
CA GLY A 7 3.76 2.49 27.99
C GLY A 7 2.39 2.22 27.34
N ASN A 8 1.33 2.86 27.87
CA ASN A 8 -0.08 2.72 27.43
C ASN A 8 -0.51 3.73 26.33
N GLN A 9 0.42 4.49 25.74
CA GLN A 9 0.05 5.46 24.69
C GLN A 9 -0.21 4.73 23.37
N ASN A 10 -1.48 4.66 22.95
CA ASN A 10 -1.88 4.01 21.71
C ASN A 10 -2.11 4.99 20.55
N GLU A 11 -2.23 6.29 20.86
CA GLU A 11 -2.58 7.36 19.92
C GLU A 11 -1.86 8.67 20.29
N ALA A 12 -1.50 9.46 19.29
CA ALA A 12 -0.89 10.78 19.45
C ALA A 12 -1.24 11.69 18.25
N ASN A 13 -1.53 12.96 18.52
CA ASN A 13 -1.67 13.97 17.47
C ASN A 13 -0.31 14.65 17.21
N THR A 14 0.11 14.77 15.96
CA THR A 14 1.34 15.47 15.57
C THR A 14 1.05 16.78 14.83
N LYS A 15 1.74 17.85 15.23
CA LYS A 15 1.71 19.14 14.52
C LYS A 15 2.35 19.07 13.12
N ARG A 16 3.13 18.02 12.85
CA ARG A 16 3.81 17.81 11.56
C ARG A 16 3.58 16.38 11.10
N VAL A 17 2.86 16.22 10.00
CA VAL A 17 2.70 14.94 9.30
C VAL A 17 4.00 14.63 8.56
N VAL A 18 4.60 13.48 8.87
CA VAL A 18 5.82 12.99 8.22
C VAL A 18 5.66 11.50 7.96
N GLY A 19 5.82 11.06 6.71
CA GLY A 19 5.74 9.65 6.36
C GLY A 19 5.93 9.45 4.86
N THR A 20 5.95 8.19 4.45
CA THR A 20 6.05 7.82 3.03
C THR A 20 4.65 7.77 2.43
N TYR A 21 4.40 8.59 1.40
CA TYR A 21 3.13 8.59 0.69
C TYR A 21 2.77 7.20 0.17
N GLY A 22 1.49 6.87 0.24
CA GLY A 22 0.94 5.55 -0.10
C GLY A 22 0.93 4.55 1.06
N TYR A 23 1.82 4.69 2.05
CA TYR A 23 1.85 3.81 3.22
C TYR A 23 1.15 4.43 4.44
N MET A 24 0.99 5.75 4.45
CA MET A 24 0.31 6.45 5.54
C MET A 24 -1.19 6.15 5.58
N ALA A 25 -1.71 5.85 6.77
CA ALA A 25 -3.13 5.73 7.01
C ALA A 25 -3.86 7.06 6.71
N PRO A 26 -5.13 7.02 6.24
CA PRO A 26 -5.88 8.22 5.85
C PRO A 26 -6.01 9.25 6.98
N GLU A 27 -6.33 8.81 8.20
CA GLU A 27 -6.45 9.69 9.37
C GLU A 27 -5.11 10.33 9.75
N TYR A 28 -3.99 9.64 9.52
CA TYR A 28 -2.67 10.21 9.75
C TYR A 28 -2.28 11.22 8.66
N ALA A 29 -2.53 10.87 7.39
CA ALA A 29 -2.18 11.72 6.26
C ALA A 29 -3.04 12.99 6.19
N MET A 30 -4.32 12.92 6.55
CA MET A 30 -5.27 14.04 6.48
C MET A 30 -5.30 14.87 7.76
N GLU A 31 -5.27 14.23 8.93
CA GLU A 31 -5.54 14.89 10.22
C GLU A 31 -4.34 14.86 11.17
N GLY A 32 -3.25 14.18 10.81
CA GLY A 32 -2.07 14.02 11.67
C GLY A 32 -2.33 13.12 12.89
N LEU A 33 -3.36 12.28 12.84
CA LEU A 33 -3.70 11.33 13.89
C LEU A 33 -2.86 10.06 13.73
N PHE A 34 -1.83 9.92 14.57
CA PHE A 34 -0.93 8.77 14.55
C PHE A 34 -1.29 7.80 15.67
N SER A 35 -1.34 6.51 15.36
CA SER A 35 -1.72 5.47 16.32
C SER A 35 -1.14 4.11 15.95
N VAL A 36 -1.25 3.14 16.86
CA VAL A 36 -0.98 1.73 16.55
C VAL A 36 -1.82 1.25 15.36
N LYS A 37 -3.06 1.76 15.18
CA LYS A 37 -3.90 1.42 14.01
C LYS A 37 -3.36 2.00 12.70
N SER A 38 -2.68 3.14 12.74
CA SER A 38 -2.01 3.69 11.55
C SER A 38 -0.76 2.89 11.15
N ASP A 39 -0.07 2.28 12.12
CA ASP A 39 1.02 1.33 11.85
C ASP A 39 0.47 0.02 11.24
N ILE A 40 -0.68 -0.48 11.72
CA ILE A 40 -1.36 -1.65 11.14
C ILE A 40 -1.75 -1.40 9.68
N PHE A 41 -2.25 -0.20 9.36
CA PHE A 41 -2.53 0.17 7.97
C PHE A 41 -1.27 0.08 7.11
N SER A 42 -0.17 0.68 7.57
CA SER A 42 1.12 0.66 6.87
C SER A 42 1.63 -0.77 6.66
N PHE A 43 1.46 -1.64 7.66
CA PHE A 43 1.76 -3.07 7.56
C PHE A 43 0.91 -3.75 6.49
N GLY A 44 -0.39 -3.46 6.43
CA GLY A 44 -1.29 -4.02 5.41
C GLY A 44 -0.85 -3.66 3.98
N VAL A 45 -0.44 -2.41 3.76
CA VAL A 45 0.12 -1.95 2.48
C VAL A 45 1.38 -2.75 2.14
N LEU A 46 2.30 -2.90 3.09
CA LEU A 46 3.54 -3.66 2.90
C LEU A 46 3.28 -5.14 2.60
N LEU A 47 2.32 -5.75 3.28
CA LEU A 47 1.96 -7.15 3.05
C LEU A 47 1.45 -7.36 1.61
N LEU A 48 0.59 -6.47 1.11
CA LEU A 48 0.08 -6.52 -0.26
C LEU A 48 1.19 -6.22 -1.29
N GLU A 49 2.11 -5.31 -0.97
CA GLU A 49 3.29 -5.02 -1.80
C GLU A 49 4.22 -6.24 -1.91
N ILE A 50 4.47 -6.95 -0.80
CA ILE A 50 5.28 -8.18 -0.79
C ILE A 50 4.63 -9.27 -1.65
N ILE A 51 3.32 -9.51 -1.46
CA ILE A 51 2.60 -10.54 -2.21
C ILE A 51 2.64 -10.23 -3.71
N SER A 52 2.47 -8.97 -4.08
CA SER A 52 2.39 -8.57 -5.48
C SER A 52 3.74 -8.37 -6.18
N GLY A 53 4.83 -8.25 -5.42
CA GLY A 53 6.14 -7.86 -5.94
C GLY A 53 6.17 -6.45 -6.55
N LYS A 54 5.10 -5.66 -6.35
CA LYS A 54 4.91 -4.35 -6.97
C LYS A 54 4.92 -3.26 -5.91
N LYS A 55 5.80 -2.28 -6.09
CA LYS A 55 5.80 -1.08 -5.25
C LYS A 55 4.46 -0.37 -5.34
N ASN A 56 3.92 0.03 -4.18
CA ASN A 56 2.66 0.77 -4.07
C ASN A 56 2.65 2.10 -4.85
N ASN A 57 3.82 2.69 -5.11
CA ASN A 57 3.99 3.90 -5.93
C ASN A 57 4.66 3.61 -7.30
N GLY A 58 4.54 2.38 -7.81
CA GLY A 58 5.15 1.96 -9.08
C GLY A 58 4.36 2.39 -10.33
N SER A 59 5.05 2.51 -11.46
CA SER A 59 4.47 2.95 -12.76
C SER A 59 3.31 2.08 -13.27
N TYR A 60 3.29 0.79 -12.91
CA TYR A 60 2.24 -0.16 -13.30
C TYR A 60 0.82 0.30 -12.93
N PHE A 61 0.71 0.99 -11.80
CA PHE A 61 -0.54 1.53 -11.27
C PHE A 61 -0.87 2.91 -11.85
N TYR A 62 0.16 3.62 -12.31
CA TYR A 62 0.06 4.91 -12.98
C TYR A 62 -0.60 4.80 -14.35
N GLU A 63 -0.31 3.73 -15.11
CA GLU A 63 -0.93 3.48 -16.42
C GLU A 63 -2.44 3.18 -16.32
N ARG A 64 -2.89 2.60 -15.19
CA ARG A 64 -4.31 2.31 -14.92
C ARG A 64 -4.98 3.34 -14.01
N CYS A 65 -4.24 4.32 -13.50
CA CYS A 65 -4.70 5.30 -12.51
C CYS A 65 -5.36 4.67 -11.26
N GLU A 66 -4.92 3.48 -10.86
CA GLU A 66 -5.47 2.71 -9.72
C GLU A 66 -4.38 2.44 -8.70
N SER A 67 -4.62 2.68 -7.40
CA SER A 67 -3.66 2.30 -6.35
C SER A 67 -3.51 0.78 -6.23
N LEU A 68 -2.39 0.30 -5.66
CA LEU A 68 -2.21 -1.13 -5.35
C LEU A 68 -3.37 -1.67 -4.50
N LEU A 69 -3.87 -0.87 -3.55
CA LEU A 69 -4.99 -1.25 -2.68
C LEU A 69 -6.29 -1.42 -3.47
N THR A 70 -6.57 -0.50 -4.39
CA THR A 70 -7.72 -0.57 -5.31
C THR A 70 -7.66 -1.83 -6.14
N PHE A 71 -6.50 -2.10 -6.73
CA PHE A 71 -6.28 -3.27 -7.58
C PHE A 71 -6.42 -4.59 -6.79
N ALA A 72 -5.81 -4.66 -5.59
CA ALA A 72 -5.91 -5.82 -4.72
C ALA A 72 -7.36 -6.08 -4.26
N TRP A 73 -8.08 -5.04 -3.89
CA TRP A 73 -9.50 -5.14 -3.50
C TRP A 73 -10.35 -5.67 -4.66
N LYS A 74 -10.18 -5.11 -5.86
CA LYS A 74 -10.91 -5.55 -7.06
C LYS A 74 -10.70 -7.04 -7.32
N LEU A 75 -9.45 -7.47 -7.44
CA LEU A 75 -9.12 -8.88 -7.69
C LEU A 75 -9.67 -9.79 -6.59
N TRP A 76 -9.53 -9.42 -5.32
CA TRP A 76 -10.04 -10.22 -4.22
C TRP A 76 -11.57 -10.32 -4.23
N SER A 77 -12.27 -9.20 -4.47
CA SER A 77 -13.74 -9.17 -4.50
C SER A 77 -14.35 -9.93 -5.68
N GLU A 78 -13.61 -10.03 -6.80
CA GLU A 78 -13.97 -10.82 -7.98
C GLU A 78 -13.57 -12.31 -7.85
N GLY A 79 -12.98 -12.73 -6.72
CA GLY A 79 -12.49 -14.10 -6.54
C GLY A 79 -11.22 -14.43 -7.33
N GLN A 80 -10.53 -13.40 -7.84
CA GLN A 80 -9.33 -13.47 -8.66
C GLN A 80 -8.06 -13.07 -7.90
N GLY A 81 -8.06 -13.19 -6.56
CA GLY A 81 -6.95 -12.76 -5.69
C GLY A 81 -5.58 -13.33 -6.08
N MET A 82 -5.53 -14.54 -6.63
CA MET A 82 -4.27 -15.15 -7.12
C MET A 82 -3.63 -14.41 -8.29
N GLN A 83 -4.36 -13.55 -9.02
CA GLN A 83 -3.75 -12.69 -10.04
C GLN A 83 -2.92 -11.54 -9.46
N LEU A 84 -3.04 -11.30 -8.15
CA LEU A 84 -2.26 -10.27 -7.47
C LEU A 84 -0.80 -10.71 -7.29
N ILE A 85 -0.54 -12.01 -7.11
CA ILE A 85 0.76 -12.54 -6.71
C ILE A 85 1.85 -12.24 -7.73
N ASP A 86 3.07 -11.99 -7.24
CA ASP A 86 4.26 -11.92 -8.07
C ASP A 86 4.43 -13.25 -8.85
N PRO A 87 4.54 -13.22 -10.20
CA PRO A 87 4.82 -14.39 -11.02
C PRO A 87 6.03 -15.21 -10.54
N GLN A 88 7.03 -14.56 -9.93
CA GLN A 88 8.21 -15.24 -9.38
C GLN A 88 7.92 -16.06 -8.11
N LEU A 89 6.82 -15.77 -7.41
CA LEU A 89 6.41 -16.47 -6.18
C LEU A 89 5.37 -17.58 -6.43
N VAL A 90 4.73 -17.61 -7.60
CA VAL A 90 3.62 -18.54 -7.91
C VAL A 90 3.98 -20.00 -7.65
N GLN A 91 5.19 -20.43 -8.02
CA GLN A 91 5.58 -21.85 -7.96
C GLN A 91 6.00 -22.32 -6.56
N SER A 92 6.28 -21.40 -5.63
CA SER A 92 6.81 -21.72 -4.30
C SER A 92 5.79 -21.57 -3.18
N CYS A 93 4.59 -21.06 -3.50
CA CYS A 93 3.60 -20.65 -2.53
C CYS A 93 2.37 -21.58 -2.52
N VAL A 94 1.78 -21.76 -1.34
CA VAL A 94 0.51 -22.46 -1.17
C VAL A 94 -0.63 -21.46 -1.40
N GLU A 95 -1.48 -21.71 -2.40
CA GLU A 95 -2.56 -20.81 -2.82
C GLU A 95 -3.44 -20.34 -1.65
N SER A 96 -3.87 -21.25 -0.78
CA SER A 96 -4.73 -20.92 0.36
C SER A 96 -4.05 -19.99 1.37
N GLU A 97 -2.73 -20.11 1.55
CA GLU A 97 -1.95 -19.23 2.42
C GLU A 97 -1.78 -17.84 1.79
N VAL A 98 -1.57 -17.77 0.47
CA VAL A 98 -1.50 -16.49 -0.26
C VAL A 98 -2.84 -15.75 -0.17
N LEU A 99 -3.94 -16.42 -0.50
CA LEU A 99 -5.28 -15.83 -0.43
C LEU A 99 -5.60 -15.34 0.99
N LYS A 100 -5.18 -16.09 2.01
CA LYS A 100 -5.31 -15.69 3.42
C LYS A 100 -4.49 -14.44 3.73
N CYS A 101 -3.24 -14.36 3.26
CA CYS A 101 -2.40 -13.17 3.43
C CYS A 101 -2.99 -11.94 2.73
N ILE A 102 -3.55 -12.10 1.52
CA ILE A 102 -4.27 -11.02 0.81
C ILE A 102 -5.46 -10.54 1.65
N HIS A 103 -6.27 -11.48 2.15
CA HIS A 103 -7.42 -11.18 2.98
C HIS A 103 -7.04 -10.43 4.26
N ILE A 104 -5.99 -10.87 4.96
CA ILE A 104 -5.45 -10.20 6.15
C ILE A 104 -4.91 -8.80 5.80
N GLY A 105 -4.21 -8.66 4.68
CA GLY A 105 -3.76 -7.36 4.17
C GLY A 105 -4.92 -6.39 3.97
N LEU A 106 -6.01 -6.86 3.35
CA LEU A 106 -7.24 -6.09 3.15
C LEU A 106 -7.94 -5.71 4.48
N LEU A 107 -7.91 -6.58 5.49
CA LEU A 107 -8.38 -6.23 6.84
C LEU A 107 -7.51 -5.16 7.51
N CYS A 108 -6.21 -5.13 7.23
CA CYS A 108 -5.30 -4.15 7.82
C CYS A 108 -5.45 -2.74 7.20
N VAL A 109 -5.81 -2.65 5.92
CA VAL A 109 -5.94 -1.37 5.19
C VAL A 109 -7.35 -0.77 5.20
N GLN A 110 -8.19 -1.17 6.17
CA GLN A 110 -9.54 -0.61 6.30
C GLN A 110 -9.52 0.89 6.54
N LYS A 111 -10.53 1.59 6.01
CA LYS A 111 -10.65 3.05 6.13
C LYS A 111 -10.71 3.46 7.58
N ASP A 112 -11.67 2.91 8.33
CA ASP A 112 -11.83 3.20 9.74
C ASP A 112 -10.78 2.45 10.56
N PRO A 113 -9.99 3.14 11.41
CA PRO A 113 -9.08 2.51 12.35
C PRO A 113 -9.72 1.43 13.22
N VAL A 114 -11.01 1.54 13.56
CA VAL A 114 -11.69 0.56 14.44
C VAL A 114 -11.84 -0.82 13.78
N ASP A 115 -12.04 -0.85 12.46
CA ASP A 115 -12.23 -2.07 11.69
C ASP A 115 -10.93 -2.84 11.44
N ARG A 116 -9.78 -2.18 11.64
CA ARG A 116 -8.46 -2.81 11.50
C ARG A 116 -8.21 -3.79 12.66
N PRO A 117 -7.71 -5.01 12.41
CA PRO A 117 -7.38 -5.95 13.47
C PRO A 117 -6.24 -5.42 14.33
N THR A 118 -6.10 -5.95 15.55
CA THR A 118 -4.90 -5.70 16.36
C THR A 118 -3.72 -6.52 15.80
N MET A 119 -2.46 -6.10 16.05
CA MET A 119 -1.32 -6.89 15.58
C MET A 119 -1.27 -8.31 16.19
N SER A 120 -1.74 -8.50 17.42
CA SER A 120 -1.87 -9.85 18.00
C SER A 120 -2.90 -10.68 17.25
N SER A 121 -4.03 -10.08 16.86
CA SER A 121 -5.01 -10.74 15.98
C SER A 121 -4.40 -11.10 14.62
N VAL A 122 -3.62 -10.21 14.00
CA VAL A 122 -2.93 -10.49 12.73
C VAL A 122 -2.00 -11.70 12.84
N ILE A 123 -1.19 -11.77 13.91
CA ILE A 123 -0.29 -12.92 14.14
C ILE A 123 -1.09 -14.22 14.30
N LEU A 124 -2.21 -14.19 15.05
CA LEU A 124 -3.09 -15.34 15.21
C LEU A 124 -3.71 -15.77 13.88
N MET A 125 -4.15 -14.81 13.06
CA MET A 125 -4.74 -15.06 11.74
C MET A 125 -3.74 -15.71 10.77
N LEU A 126 -2.47 -15.27 10.81
CA LEU A 126 -1.40 -15.84 9.99
C LEU A 126 -0.99 -17.25 10.46
N GLY A 127 -0.87 -17.45 11.78
CA GLY A 127 -0.39 -18.71 12.35
C GLY A 127 -1.43 -19.84 12.41
N ASN A 128 -2.73 -19.51 12.36
CA ASN A 128 -3.79 -20.49 12.53
C ASN A 128 -4.46 -20.84 11.18
N LYS A 129 -4.54 -22.14 10.89
CA LYS A 129 -5.17 -22.66 9.66
C LYS A 129 -6.70 -22.73 9.73
N THR A 130 -7.28 -22.80 10.92
CA THR A 130 -8.71 -23.07 11.11
C THR A 130 -9.51 -21.85 11.57
N ILE A 131 -8.87 -20.68 11.66
CA ILE A 131 -9.51 -19.45 12.12
C ILE A 131 -10.46 -18.91 11.05
N THR A 132 -11.68 -18.57 11.43
CA THR A 132 -12.61 -17.85 10.55
C THR A 132 -12.25 -16.38 10.53
N LEU A 133 -11.97 -15.84 9.34
CA LEU A 133 -11.62 -14.44 9.17
C LEU A 133 -12.86 -13.59 8.88
N PRO A 134 -12.99 -12.40 9.49
CA PRO A 134 -14.06 -11.47 9.16
C PRO A 134 -13.90 -11.00 7.70
N LYS A 135 -15.00 -10.69 7.03
CA LYS A 135 -14.96 -10.18 5.65
C LYS A 135 -14.46 -8.72 5.66
N PRO A 136 -13.40 -8.37 4.90
CA PRO A 136 -12.99 -6.99 4.75
C PRO A 136 -14.05 -6.18 4.01
N THR A 137 -14.15 -4.89 4.35
CA THR A 137 -14.89 -3.89 3.60
C THR A 137 -13.97 -3.18 2.59
N GLU A 138 -14.58 -2.40 1.71
CA GLU A 138 -13.86 -1.66 0.70
C GLU A 138 -12.85 -0.68 1.33
N PRO A 139 -11.54 -0.77 1.00
CA PRO A 139 -10.51 0.08 1.57
C PRO A 139 -10.75 1.57 1.28
N ALA A 140 -10.14 2.44 2.08
CA ALA A 140 -10.12 3.87 1.78
C ALA A 140 -9.41 4.11 0.44
N PHE A 141 -10.16 4.45 -0.60
CA PHE A 141 -9.57 4.91 -1.85
C PHE A 141 -8.87 6.25 -1.61
N PHE A 142 -7.55 6.22 -1.51
CA PHE A 142 -6.76 7.39 -1.87
C PHE A 142 -6.83 7.51 -3.38
N VAL A 143 -7.81 8.26 -3.88
CA VAL A 143 -7.61 8.97 -5.13
C VAL A 143 -6.49 9.97 -4.85
N GLY A 144 -5.24 9.54 -5.07
CA GLY A 144 -4.14 10.47 -5.26
C GLY A 144 -4.61 11.46 -6.31
N ARG A 145 -4.62 12.75 -5.96
CA ARG A 145 -5.22 13.84 -6.74
C ARG A 145 -5.08 13.57 -8.23
N VAL A 146 -6.22 13.50 -8.93
CA VAL A 146 -6.27 14.01 -10.30
C VAL A 146 -5.74 15.43 -10.17
N ALA A 147 -4.54 15.68 -10.71
CA ALA A 147 -4.11 17.05 -10.90
C ALA A 147 -5.22 17.70 -11.72
N ALA A 148 -5.98 18.61 -11.12
CA ALA A 148 -6.84 19.49 -11.87
C ALA A 148 -5.89 20.22 -12.83
N GLU A 149 -5.99 19.88 -14.11
CA GLU A 149 -5.38 20.62 -15.20
C GLU A 149 -5.64 22.11 -14.97
N PRO A 150 -4.64 22.96 -14.70
CA PRO A 150 -4.81 24.37 -15.00
C PRO A 150 -4.99 24.42 -16.51
N ALA A 151 -6.14 24.93 -16.97
CA ALA A 151 -6.45 25.09 -18.37
C ALA A 151 -5.25 25.71 -19.10
N LEU A 152 -4.56 24.89 -19.91
CA LEU A 152 -3.49 25.38 -20.77
C LEU A 152 -4.14 25.99 -22.02
N PRO A 153 -3.73 27.21 -22.42
CA PRO A 153 -4.04 27.71 -23.74
C PRO A 153 -3.30 26.87 -24.79
N SER A 154 -3.91 26.79 -25.97
CA SER A 154 -3.59 25.91 -27.09
C SER A 154 -2.14 25.96 -27.58
N ALA A 155 -1.73 24.79 -28.11
CA ALA A 155 -0.69 24.55 -29.11
C ALA A 155 0.76 24.84 -28.67
N ASP A 156 1.55 23.79 -28.45
CA ASP A 156 2.44 23.21 -29.49
C ASP A 156 3.51 22.28 -28.87
N TYR A 157 3.69 21.12 -29.50
CA TYR A 157 4.81 20.17 -29.41
C TYR A 157 5.09 19.35 -28.13
N ILE A 158 5.08 18.03 -28.35
CA ILE A 158 5.63 16.96 -27.50
C ILE A 158 7.15 17.13 -27.37
N ILE A 159 7.67 17.12 -26.13
CA ILE A 159 9.05 16.71 -25.85
C ILE A 159 9.05 15.79 -24.61
N CYS A 160 9.18 14.48 -24.84
CA CYS A 160 9.54 13.51 -23.81
C CYS A 160 10.95 13.81 -23.31
N SER A 161 11.13 13.93 -21.99
CA SER A 161 12.47 14.04 -21.40
C SER A 161 13.24 12.73 -21.64
N VAL A 162 14.28 12.83 -22.45
CA VAL A 162 15.29 11.79 -22.62
C VAL A 162 16.32 11.98 -21.49
N ASN A 163 16.47 10.98 -20.63
CA ASN A 163 17.55 10.98 -19.64
C ASN A 163 18.89 10.73 -20.34
N GLU A 164 19.70 11.77 -20.53
CA GLU A 164 21.09 11.60 -20.98
C GLU A 164 21.96 11.08 -19.82
N VAL A 165 22.53 9.88 -20.00
CA VAL A 165 23.52 9.28 -19.11
C VAL A 165 24.91 9.83 -19.50
N THR A 166 25.57 10.54 -18.58
CA THR A 166 26.96 11.00 -18.79
C THR A 166 27.95 9.86 -18.50
N LEU A 167 28.57 9.31 -19.55
CA LEU A 167 29.70 8.38 -19.43
C LEU A 167 31.01 9.17 -19.21
N SER A 168 31.69 8.92 -18.10
CA SER A 168 33.04 9.47 -17.85
C SER A 168 34.09 8.45 -18.27
N ASN A 169 34.89 8.76 -19.28
CA ASN A 169 36.02 7.92 -19.68
C ASN A 169 37.25 8.23 -18.81
N VAL A 170 37.87 7.20 -18.25
CA VAL A 170 39.13 7.28 -17.50
C VAL A 170 40.26 6.82 -18.43
N SER A 171 41.24 7.68 -18.68
CA SER A 171 42.45 7.32 -19.43
C SER A 171 43.55 6.82 -18.49
N PRO A 172 44.25 5.71 -18.79
CA PRO A 172 45.41 5.29 -18.03
C PRO A 172 46.63 6.17 -18.34
N ARG A 173 47.50 6.36 -17.34
CA ARG A 173 48.81 7.02 -17.46
C ARG A 173 49.86 6.09 -18.05
#